data_AF-A0A0G1M0D8-F1
#
_entry.id   AF-A0A0G1M0D8-F1
#
_cell.length_a   1.000
_cell.length_b   1.000
_cell.length_c   1.000
_cell.angle_alpha   90.00
_cell.angle_beta   90.00
_cell.angle_gamma   90.00
#
_symmetry.space_group_name_H-M   'P 1'
#
loop_
_entity.id
_entity.type
_entity.pdbx_description
1 polymer ?
#
loop_
_entity_poly.entity_id
_entity_poly.type
_entity_poly.pdbx_seq_one_letter_code
_entity_poly.pdbx_strand_id
1 'polypeptide(L)'
;MKSSPIILESIPTPNSKFADKVWEVVAQIHKGETLTYKQVAEKAGRPRAFRAVGSILKHNYNPNIPCHRVIRSDGKLGEYNRGVELKEKRLREEGAIL
;
A
#
# COMPACT_ATOMS: atom_id res chain seq x y z
N MET A 1 -16.08 -30.13 -6.53
CA MET A 1 -16.66 -28.95 -7.21
C MET A 1 -15.95 -27.73 -6.67
N LYS A 2 -15.00 -27.19 -7.46
CA LYS A 2 -14.09 -26.12 -7.03
C LYS A 2 -14.80 -24.78 -7.21
N SER A 3 -15.24 -24.17 -6.12
CA SER A 3 -15.69 -22.77 -6.13
C SER A 3 -14.46 -21.91 -5.85
N SER A 4 -13.73 -21.58 -6.91
CA SER A 4 -12.70 -20.54 -6.86
C SER A 4 -13.39 -19.18 -6.69
N PRO A 5 -13.11 -18.40 -5.63
CA PRO A 5 -13.41 -16.98 -5.67
C PRO A 5 -12.23 -16.25 -6.34
N ILE A 6 -12.42 -14.98 -6.67
CA ILE A 6 -11.47 -14.04 -7.29
C ILE A 6 -11.58 -14.04 -8.81
N ILE A 7 -12.32 -13.07 -9.36
CA ILE A 7 -11.74 -11.83 -9.93
C ILE A 7 -12.82 -10.73 -9.80
N LEU A 8 -12.65 -9.81 -8.85
CA LEU A 8 -13.25 -8.48 -8.95
C LEU A 8 -12.17 -7.63 -9.63
N GLU A 9 -12.28 -7.47 -10.94
CA GLU A 9 -11.51 -6.48 -11.69
C GLU A 9 -11.87 -5.11 -11.09
N SER A 10 -11.01 -4.57 -10.21
CA SER A 10 -11.14 -3.19 -9.74
C SER A 10 -10.66 -2.27 -10.85
N ILE A 11 -11.46 -2.16 -11.93
CA ILE A 11 -11.23 -1.15 -12.95
C ILE A 11 -11.55 0.20 -12.29
N PRO A 12 -10.59 1.14 -12.21
CA PRO A 12 -10.87 2.44 -11.64
C PRO A 12 -11.93 3.12 -12.49
N THR A 13 -13.13 3.27 -11.94
CA THR A 13 -14.20 3.99 -12.64
C THR A 13 -13.82 5.46 -12.80
N PRO A 14 -14.37 6.18 -13.79
CA PRO A 14 -14.08 7.60 -14.01
C PRO A 14 -14.29 8.51 -12.78
N ASN A 15 -15.10 8.05 -11.80
CA ASN A 15 -15.40 8.75 -10.56
C ASN A 15 -14.67 8.22 -9.30
N SER A 16 -13.76 7.25 -9.43
CA SER A 16 -13.00 6.72 -8.28
C SER A 16 -12.12 7.82 -7.65
N LYS A 17 -12.20 7.96 -6.32
CA LYS A 17 -11.38 8.94 -5.60
C LYS A 17 -9.93 8.49 -5.65
N PHE A 18 -8.99 9.43 -5.57
CA PHE A 18 -7.57 9.09 -5.53
C PHE A 18 -7.22 8.14 -4.37
N ALA A 19 -7.93 8.24 -3.24
CA ALA A 19 -7.76 7.31 -2.12
C ALA A 19 -8.12 5.86 -2.48
N ASP A 20 -9.19 5.65 -3.26
CA ASP A 20 -9.63 4.32 -3.70
C ASP A 20 -8.52 3.67 -4.54
N LYS A 21 -7.98 4.41 -5.52
CA LYS A 21 -6.86 3.95 -6.36
C LYS A 21 -5.60 3.64 -5.54
N VAL A 22 -5.32 4.42 -4.50
CA VAL A 22 -4.20 4.15 -3.59
C VAL A 22 -4.42 2.85 -2.83
N TRP A 23 -5.63 2.59 -2.32
CA TRP A 23 -5.94 1.36 -1.61
C TRP A 23 -5.88 0.13 -2.52
N GLU A 24 -6.39 0.24 -3.76
CA GLU A 24 -6.29 -0.81 -4.77
C GLU A 24 -4.82 -1.17 -5.03
N VAL A 25 -3.97 -0.18 -5.32
CA VAL A 25 -2.53 -0.42 -5.56
C VAL A 25 -1.87 -1.08 -4.35
N VAL A 26 -2.16 -0.61 -3.13
CA VAL A 26 -1.53 -1.13 -1.92
C VAL A 26 -2.02 -2.54 -1.58
N ALA A 27 -3.29 -2.87 -1.86
CA ALA A 27 -3.84 -4.21 -1.68
C ALA A 27 -3.13 -5.28 -2.55
N GLN A 28 -2.56 -4.87 -3.69
CA GLN A 28 -1.85 -5.76 -4.61
C GLN A 28 -0.36 -5.98 -4.27
N ILE A 29 0.19 -5.30 -3.25
CA ILE A 29 1.61 -5.50 -2.87
C ILE A 29 1.73 -6.84 -2.16
N HIS A 30 2.48 -7.79 -2.72
CA HIS A 30 2.61 -9.12 -2.15
C HIS A 30 3.48 -9.15 -0.88
N LYS A 31 3.35 -10.24 -0.11
CA LYS A 31 4.19 -10.49 1.06
C LYS A 31 5.66 -10.56 0.62
N GLY A 32 6.54 -9.87 1.34
CA GLY A 32 7.97 -9.81 1.02
C GLY A 32 8.34 -8.73 0.00
N GLU A 33 7.36 -8.04 -0.58
CA GLU A 33 7.59 -6.93 -1.50
C GLU A 33 7.28 -5.58 -0.83
N THR A 34 7.90 -4.52 -1.35
CA THR A 34 7.59 -3.15 -0.96
C THR A 34 7.43 -2.26 -2.17
N LEU A 35 6.65 -1.20 -2.01
CA LEU A 35 6.62 -0.07 -2.92
C LEU A 35 6.96 1.22 -2.17
N THR A 36 7.54 2.17 -2.88
CA THR A 36 7.71 3.52 -2.36
C THR A 36 6.41 4.32 -2.46
N TYR A 37 6.22 5.32 -1.61
CA TYR A 37 5.09 6.26 -1.75
C TYR A 37 5.00 6.89 -3.16
N LYS A 38 6.15 7.08 -3.82
CA LYS A 38 6.24 7.58 -5.20
C LYS A 38 5.69 6.55 -6.19
N GLN A 39 6.13 5.30 -6.12
CA GLN A 39 5.63 4.23 -6.98
C GLN A 39 4.12 3.98 -6.80
N VAL A 40 3.62 4.08 -5.56
CA VAL A 40 2.17 3.98 -5.31
C VAL A 40 1.43 5.15 -5.98
N ALA A 41 1.93 6.38 -5.87
CA ALA A 41 1.31 7.55 -6.49
C ALA A 41 1.32 7.46 -8.03
N GLU A 42 2.41 6.96 -8.61
CA GLU A 42 2.53 6.68 -10.05
C GLU A 42 1.50 5.65 -10.51
N LYS A 43 1.44 4.49 -9.84
CA LYS A 43 0.46 3.43 -10.14
C LYS A 43 -0.99 3.87 -9.94
N ALA A 44 -1.25 4.76 -8.96
CA ALA A 44 -2.57 5.35 -8.72
C ALA A 44 -2.92 6.50 -9.68
N GLY A 45 -2.07 6.79 -10.68
CA GLY A 45 -2.33 7.77 -11.75
C GLY A 45 -2.04 9.22 -11.40
N ARG A 46 -1.36 9.50 -10.27
CA ARG A 46 -0.94 10.86 -9.89
C ARG A 46 0.52 10.86 -9.40
N PRO A 47 1.52 10.78 -10.30
CA PRO A 47 2.94 10.63 -9.95
C PRO A 47 3.49 11.63 -8.93
N ARG A 48 2.96 12.87 -8.91
CA ARG A 48 3.39 13.94 -8.00
C ARG A 48 2.70 13.90 -6.62
N ALA A 49 1.77 12.96 -6.37
CA ALA A 49 0.93 12.92 -5.18
C ALA A 49 1.46 12.01 -4.05
N PHE A 50 2.75 11.70 -4.01
CA PHE A 50 3.35 10.80 -3.00
C PHE A 50 3.16 11.26 -1.55
N ARG A 51 3.12 12.58 -1.28
CA ARG A 51 2.77 13.11 0.05
C ARG A 51 1.31 12.81 0.42
N ALA A 52 0.40 12.92 -0.55
CA ALA A 52 -1.01 12.61 -0.36
C ALA A 52 -1.21 11.10 -0.08
N VAL A 53 -0.46 10.23 -0.76
CA VAL A 53 -0.43 8.78 -0.45
C VAL A 53 -0.08 8.55 1.01
N GLY A 54 0.98 9.18 1.52
CA GLY A 54 1.36 9.08 2.93
C GLY A 54 0.23 9.48 3.89
N SER A 55 -0.45 10.60 3.61
CA SER A 55 -1.60 11.06 4.39
C SER A 55 -2.78 10.07 4.34
N ILE A 56 -3.10 9.53 3.16
CA ILE A 56 -4.17 8.53 2.99
C ILE A 56 -3.87 7.26 3.79
N LEU A 57 -2.64 6.77 3.73
CA LEU A 57 -2.24 5.54 4.44
C LEU A 57 -2.16 5.74 5.95
N LYS A 58 -1.82 6.93 6.44
CA LYS A 58 -1.82 7.28 7.86
C LYS A 58 -3.22 7.15 8.50
N HIS A 59 -4.28 7.44 7.75
CA HIS A 59 -5.65 7.35 8.25
C HIS A 59 -6.33 6.00 7.95
N ASN A 60 -5.61 5.04 7.36
CA ASN A 60 -6.18 3.75 6.99
C ASN A 60 -5.98 2.68 8.07
N TYR A 61 -7.06 2.32 8.78
CA TYR A 61 -7.04 1.28 9.81
C TYR A 61 -7.54 -0.09 9.32
N ASN A 62 -7.92 -0.22 8.04
CA ASN A 62 -8.36 -1.48 7.46
C ASN A 62 -7.20 -2.51 7.50
N PRO A 63 -7.35 -3.67 8.18
CA PRO A 63 -6.29 -4.67 8.30
C PRO A 63 -5.99 -5.40 6.99
N ASN A 64 -6.91 -5.39 6.01
CA ASN A 64 -6.73 -6.05 4.71
C ASN A 64 -5.84 -5.26 3.74
N ILE A 65 -5.57 -3.99 4.04
CA ILE A 65 -4.68 -3.16 3.23
C ILE A 65 -3.29 -3.18 3.88
N PRO A 66 -2.26 -3.78 3.24
CA PRO A 66 -0.94 -3.96 3.82
C PRO A 66 -0.11 -2.66 3.76
N CYS A 67 -0.59 -1.60 4.41
CA CYS A 67 0.04 -0.27 4.37
C CYS A 67 1.46 -0.23 4.98
N HIS A 68 1.87 -1.26 5.75
CA HIS A 68 3.25 -1.42 6.22
C HIS A 68 4.23 -1.70 5.07
N ARG A 69 3.77 -2.23 3.94
CA ARG A 69 4.59 -2.52 2.73
C ARG A 69 4.92 -1.28 1.89
N VAL A 70 4.45 -0.10 2.29
CA VAL A 70 4.78 1.17 1.63
C VAL A 70 5.88 1.91 2.39
N ILE A 71 7.01 2.14 1.75
CA ILE A 71 8.22 2.73 2.36
C ILE A 71 8.67 4.02 1.66
N ARG A 72 9.69 4.68 2.21
CA ARG A 72 10.27 5.87 1.59
C ARG A 72 11.21 5.46 0.45
N SER A 73 11.44 6.38 -0.50
CA SER A 73 12.35 6.16 -1.63
C SER A 73 13.83 6.08 -1.25
N ASP A 74 14.19 6.52 -0.04
CA ASP A 74 15.54 6.40 0.52
C ASP A 74 15.75 5.07 1.28
N GLY A 75 14.83 4.12 1.16
CA GLY A 75 14.88 2.82 1.85
C GLY A 75 14.49 2.87 3.33
N LYS A 76 14.28 4.07 3.91
CA LYS A 76 13.87 4.20 5.32
C LYS A 76 12.38 3.93 5.50
N LEU A 77 12.01 3.57 6.72
CA LEU A 77 10.61 3.42 7.10
C LEU A 77 9.96 4.80 7.26
N GLY A 78 8.84 5.01 6.57
CA GLY A 78 7.94 6.13 6.82
C GLY A 78 7.00 5.84 7.99
N GLU A 79 6.26 6.87 8.42
CA GLU A 79 5.25 6.75 9.48
C GLU A 79 4.28 5.59 9.24
N TYR A 80 3.85 4.98 10.36
CA TYR A 80 2.85 3.93 10.38
C TYR A 80 1.88 4.20 11.52
N ASN A 81 0.58 4.14 11.23
CA ASN A 81 -0.47 4.45 12.21
C ASN A 81 -0.57 3.45 13.38
N ARG A 82 0.18 2.34 13.31
CA ARG A 82 0.33 1.36 14.40
C ARG A 82 1.75 1.32 14.96
N GLY A 83 2.58 2.32 14.67
CA GLY A 83 3.96 2.45 15.16
C GLY A 83 5.03 1.91 14.19
N VAL A 84 6.16 2.61 14.09
CA VAL A 84 7.25 2.24 13.16
C VAL A 84 7.89 0.90 13.53
N GLU A 85 8.01 0.59 14.82
CA GLU A 85 8.53 -0.70 15.30
C GLU A 85 7.70 -1.90 14.79
N LEU A 86 6.38 -1.78 14.84
CA LEU A 86 5.49 -2.82 14.33
C LEU A 86 5.59 -2.95 12.80
N LYS A 87 5.75 -1.84 12.09
CA LYS A 87 5.98 -1.85 10.63
C LYS A 87 7.27 -2.59 10.30
N GLU A 88 8.35 -2.30 11.01
CA GLU A 88 9.63 -2.99 10.83
C GLU A 88 9.51 -4.48 11.11
N LYS A 89 8.94 -4.86 12.26
CA LYS A 89 8.73 -6.26 12.64
C LYS A 89 7.97 -7.03 11.56
N ARG A 90 6.85 -6.48 11.07
CA ARG A 90 6.07 -7.11 9.99
C ARG A 90 6.88 -7.26 8.72
N LEU A 91 7.60 -6.22 8.29
CA LEU A 91 8.42 -6.31 7.09
C LEU A 91 9.53 -7.38 7.22
N ARG A 92 10.14 -7.51 8.39
CA ARG A 92 11.13 -8.57 8.69
C ARG A 92 10.50 -9.97 8.65
N GLU A 93 9.35 -10.17 9.29
CA GLU A 93 8.59 -11.43 9.26
C GLU A 93 8.12 -11.82 7.85
N GLU A 94 7.94 -10.81 6.98
CA GLU A 94 7.61 -11.00 5.57
C GLU A 94 8.82 -11.24 4.67
N GLY A 95 10.05 -11.03 5.16
CA GLY A 95 11.28 -11.13 4.36
C GLY A 95 11.52 -9.94 3.43
N ALA A 96 10.86 -8.81 3.68
CA ALA A 96 10.90 -7.63 2.82
C ALA A 96 12.11 -6.71 3.08
N ILE A 97 12.67 -6.76 4.29
CA ILE A 97 13.85 -5.99 4.71
C ILE A 97 14.71 -6.85 5.64
N LEU A 98 16.03 -6.63 5.62
CA LEU A 98 17.04 -7.30 6.45
C LEU A 98 17.51 -6.44 7.62
#